data_AF-A0A3M1MQD7-F1
#
_entry.id   AF-A0A3M1MQD7-F1
#
_cell.length_a   1.000
_cell.length_b   1.000
_cell.length_c   1.000
_cell.angle_alpha   90.00
_cell.angle_beta   90.00
_cell.angle_gamma   90.00
#
_symmetry.space_group_name_H-M   'P 1'
#
loop_
_entity.id
_entity.type
_entity.pdbx_description
1 polymer ?
#
loop_
_entity_poly.entity_id
_entity_poly.type
_entity_poly.pdbx_seq_one_letter_code
_entity_poly.pdbx_strand_id
1 'polypeptide(L)'
;MNQAGANAPGLVVTGTTHLEGQVTWKPVTSYVSIPAAAFRPYVDGYSFTNSGPSLTPSNASSSNYLAEVQLPHGATITRFTFYWTDGATLNGAASLYRINLDGTESIMASAATSGGGPGSGTTSSSSDTAISYPTVDNSQYAYYVWLTLPVDADGAVEAHGVVIEYTIDRPY
;
A
#
# COMPACT_ATOMS: atom_id res chain seq x y z
N MET A 1 -12.03 -11.51 46.05
CA MET A 1 -12.90 -12.04 44.97
C MET A 1 -12.84 -11.05 43.83
N ASN A 2 -12.05 -11.35 42.79
CA ASN A 2 -11.98 -10.50 41.60
C ASN A 2 -13.12 -10.90 40.65
N GLN A 3 -14.00 -9.96 40.34
CA GLN A 3 -14.97 -10.15 39.26
C GLN A 3 -14.24 -10.09 37.92
N ALA A 4 -14.32 -11.18 37.16
CA ALA A 4 -13.96 -11.22 35.75
C ALA A 4 -15.00 -10.41 34.97
N GLY A 5 -14.54 -9.46 34.16
CA GLY A 5 -15.39 -8.71 33.24
C GLY A 5 -16.00 -9.64 32.20
N ALA A 6 -17.32 -9.83 32.25
CA ALA A 6 -18.05 -10.55 31.23
C ALA A 6 -18.07 -9.70 29.94
N ASN A 7 -17.44 -10.20 28.88
CA ASN A 7 -17.71 -9.73 27.52
C ASN A 7 -19.21 -9.97 27.26
N ALA A 8 -19.99 -8.90 27.14
CA ALA A 8 -21.40 -9.02 26.79
C ALA A 8 -21.52 -9.72 25.42
N PRO A 9 -22.36 -10.76 25.28
CA PRO A 9 -22.55 -11.42 24.00
C PRO A 9 -23.17 -10.42 23.00
N GLY A 10 -22.63 -10.38 21.79
CA GLY A 10 -23.19 -9.59 20.69
C GLY A 10 -24.65 -9.96 20.42
N LEU A 11 -25.38 -9.08 19.71
CA LEU A 11 -26.76 -9.35 19.30
C LEU A 11 -26.79 -10.59 18.39
N VAL A 12 -27.38 -11.68 18.88
CA VAL A 12 -27.65 -12.88 18.07
C VAL A 12 -29.11 -12.87 17.68
N VAL A 13 -29.36 -12.78 16.37
CA VAL A 13 -30.71 -12.82 15.79
C VAL A 13 -30.87 -14.11 15.02
N THR A 14 -31.86 -14.93 15.37
CA THR A 14 -32.21 -16.18 14.69
C THR A 14 -33.45 -16.07 13.79
N GLY A 15 -33.99 -14.86 13.61
CA GLY A 15 -35.17 -14.56 12.79
C GLY A 15 -35.07 -13.22 12.07
N THR A 16 -36.20 -12.62 11.71
CA THR A 16 -36.24 -11.27 11.10
C THR A 16 -36.13 -10.20 12.18
N THR A 17 -35.20 -9.25 12.02
CA THR A 17 -35.11 -8.06 12.87
C THR A 17 -35.48 -6.83 12.08
N HIS A 18 -36.35 -6.00 12.66
CA HIS A 18 -36.60 -4.63 12.24
C HIS A 18 -35.89 -3.70 13.23
N LEU A 19 -34.97 -2.88 12.75
CA LEU A 19 -34.26 -1.88 13.55
C LEU A 19 -34.75 -0.50 13.08
N GLU A 20 -35.41 0.22 13.98
CA GLU A 20 -35.76 1.61 13.76
C GLU A 20 -34.60 2.48 14.26
N GLY A 21 -33.86 3.10 13.33
CA GLY A 21 -32.73 3.97 13.64
C GLY A 21 -31.50 3.72 12.75
N GLN A 22 -30.47 4.55 12.92
CA GLN A 22 -29.21 4.38 12.21
C GLN A 22 -28.35 3.32 12.89
N VAL A 23 -28.01 2.26 12.16
CA VAL A 23 -26.99 1.31 12.59
C VAL A 23 -25.63 1.91 12.28
N THR A 24 -24.80 2.09 13.31
CA THR A 24 -23.42 2.58 13.18
C THR A 24 -22.45 1.47 13.53
N TRP A 25 -21.43 1.28 12.69
CA TRP A 25 -20.34 0.34 12.97
C TRP A 25 -19.11 1.12 13.41
N LYS A 26 -18.38 0.57 14.37
CA LYS A 26 -17.06 1.11 14.71
C LYS A 26 -16.12 0.81 13.54
N PRO A 27 -15.41 1.80 12.98
CA PRO A 27 -14.44 1.55 11.93
C PRO A 27 -13.39 0.53 12.39
N VAL A 28 -13.13 -0.48 11.56
CA VAL A 28 -12.10 -1.50 11.82
C VAL A 28 -10.91 -1.23 10.93
N THR A 29 -9.72 -1.09 11.52
CA THR A 29 -8.46 -1.01 10.77
C THR A 29 -8.12 -2.36 10.16
N SER A 30 -7.85 -2.35 8.85
CA SER A 30 -7.45 -3.50 8.05
C SER A 30 -6.24 -3.13 7.20
N TYR A 31 -5.62 -4.16 6.59
CA TYR A 31 -4.34 -4.03 5.90
C TYR A 31 -4.38 -4.78 4.57
N VAL A 32 -3.77 -4.20 3.53
CA VAL A 32 -3.36 -4.90 2.31
C VAL A 32 -1.85 -4.80 2.20
N SER A 33 -1.19 -5.95 2.02
CA SER A 33 0.25 -6.03 1.77
C SER A 33 0.51 -6.39 0.31
N ILE A 34 1.43 -5.66 -0.31
CA ILE A 34 1.86 -5.85 -1.69
C ILE A 34 3.34 -6.23 -1.65
N PRO A 35 3.68 -7.51 -1.83
CA PRO A 35 5.07 -7.95 -1.76
C PRO A 35 5.87 -7.47 -2.97
N ALA A 36 7.20 -7.39 -2.84
CA ALA A 36 8.11 -7.15 -3.97
C ALA A 36 7.83 -8.07 -5.18
N ALA A 37 7.46 -9.32 -4.92
CA ALA A 37 7.06 -10.31 -5.94
C ALA A 37 5.86 -9.91 -6.82
N ALA A 38 5.00 -8.99 -6.37
CA ALA A 38 3.83 -8.54 -7.12
C ALA A 38 4.17 -7.51 -8.21
N PHE A 39 5.30 -6.81 -8.06
CA PHE A 39 5.70 -5.76 -8.98
C PHE A 39 6.18 -6.32 -10.32
N ARG A 40 5.80 -5.63 -11.40
CA ARG A 40 6.20 -5.92 -12.79
C ARG A 40 6.77 -4.65 -13.42
N PRO A 41 7.74 -4.75 -14.34
CA PRO A 41 8.25 -3.59 -15.05
C PRO A 41 7.14 -2.81 -15.75
N TYR A 42 7.25 -1.49 -15.74
CA TYR A 42 6.30 -0.61 -16.43
C TYR A 42 6.26 -0.86 -17.95
N VAL A 43 7.39 -1.25 -18.54
CA VAL A 43 7.53 -1.53 -19.96
C VAL A 43 7.82 -3.01 -20.17
N ASP A 44 7.08 -3.62 -21.09
CA ASP A 44 7.29 -5.01 -21.49
C ASP A 44 8.72 -5.25 -22.00
N GLY A 45 9.33 -6.35 -21.57
CA GLY A 45 10.68 -6.75 -21.97
C GLY A 45 11.81 -6.10 -21.19
N TYR A 46 11.52 -5.21 -20.23
CA TYR A 46 12.54 -4.66 -19.34
C TYR A 46 13.05 -5.70 -18.34
N SER A 47 14.36 -5.70 -18.13
CA SER A 47 15.05 -6.68 -17.27
C SER A 47 15.06 -6.22 -15.83
N PHE A 48 14.76 -7.13 -14.91
CA PHE A 48 14.75 -6.86 -13.48
C PHE A 48 15.08 -8.13 -12.70
N THR A 49 15.55 -7.96 -11.46
CA THR A 49 15.74 -9.06 -10.53
C THR A 49 14.62 -9.03 -9.51
N ASN A 50 13.81 -10.09 -9.50
CA ASN A 50 12.79 -10.31 -8.47
C ASN A 50 13.09 -11.64 -7.78
N SER A 51 13.54 -11.56 -6.54
CA SER A 51 13.93 -12.73 -5.75
C SER A 51 12.75 -13.34 -4.98
N GLY A 52 11.60 -12.65 -4.95
CA GLY A 52 10.52 -12.89 -4.00
C GLY A 52 10.51 -11.85 -2.86
N PRO A 53 11.51 -11.84 -1.95
CA PRO A 53 11.57 -10.88 -0.84
C PRO A 53 12.11 -9.50 -1.23
N SER A 54 12.76 -9.37 -2.39
CA SER A 54 13.24 -8.08 -2.88
C SER A 54 13.12 -7.93 -4.39
N LEU A 55 13.02 -6.68 -4.81
CA LEU A 55 13.02 -6.22 -6.20
C LEU A 55 14.14 -5.20 -6.40
N THR A 56 14.98 -5.41 -7.42
CA THR A 56 16.00 -4.45 -7.84
C THR A 56 16.02 -4.27 -9.35
N PRO A 57 16.26 -3.03 -9.84
CA PRO A 57 16.42 -2.76 -11.26
C PRO A 57 17.72 -3.36 -11.81
N SER A 58 17.66 -3.99 -12.98
CA SER A 58 18.86 -4.52 -13.66
C SER A 58 19.60 -3.45 -14.47
N ASN A 59 18.93 -2.35 -14.84
CA ASN A 59 19.50 -1.21 -15.56
C ASN A 59 18.63 0.03 -15.40
N ALA A 60 19.18 1.21 -15.72
CA ALA A 60 18.51 2.50 -15.53
C ALA A 60 17.20 2.64 -16.34
N SER A 61 17.09 1.95 -17.48
CA SER A 61 15.85 1.91 -18.26
C SER A 61 14.73 1.17 -17.52
N SER A 62 15.07 0.24 -16.63
CA SER A 62 14.13 -0.63 -15.90
C SER A 62 13.90 -0.13 -14.46
N SER A 63 13.79 1.18 -14.27
CA SER A 63 13.64 1.80 -12.93
C SER A 63 12.21 1.87 -12.42
N ASN A 64 11.20 1.64 -13.27
CA ASN A 64 9.79 1.81 -12.92
C ASN A 64 9.03 0.47 -12.93
N TYR A 65 8.18 0.29 -11.92
CA TYR A 65 7.41 -0.91 -11.70
C TYR A 65 5.99 -0.61 -11.23
N LEU A 66 5.08 -1.52 -11.55
CA LEU A 66 3.66 -1.41 -11.20
C LEU A 66 3.21 -2.66 -10.44
N ALA A 67 2.30 -2.46 -9.48
CA ALA A 67 1.51 -3.52 -8.87
C ALA A 67 0.06 -3.05 -8.69
N GLU A 68 -0.90 -3.88 -9.06
CA GLU A 68 -2.33 -3.57 -8.86
C GLU A 68 -2.74 -3.60 -7.39
N VAL A 69 -3.75 -2.81 -7.05
CA VAL A 69 -4.31 -2.73 -5.70
C VAL A 69 -5.81 -2.94 -5.75
N GLN A 70 -6.28 -3.95 -5.00
CA GLN A 70 -7.70 -4.21 -4.81
C GLN A 70 -8.07 -3.92 -3.36
N LEU A 71 -8.79 -2.83 -3.13
CA LEU A 71 -9.32 -2.43 -1.84
C LEU A 71 -10.85 -2.49 -1.85
N PRO A 72 -11.52 -2.79 -0.72
CA PRO A 72 -12.97 -2.77 -0.67
C PRO A 72 -13.54 -1.38 -1.00
N HIS A 73 -14.58 -1.33 -1.81
CA HIS A 73 -15.27 -0.08 -2.15
C HIS A 73 -15.80 0.65 -0.89
N GLY A 74 -15.55 1.95 -0.81
CA GLY A 74 -15.83 2.79 0.36
C GLY A 74 -14.88 2.60 1.54
N ALA A 75 -13.82 1.79 1.43
CA ALA A 75 -12.74 1.81 2.41
C ALA A 75 -12.08 3.20 2.44
N THR A 76 -11.64 3.64 3.61
CA THR A 76 -10.88 4.89 3.76
C THR A 76 -9.44 4.56 4.08
N ILE A 77 -8.52 4.90 3.17
CA ILE A 77 -7.09 4.69 3.33
C ILE A 77 -6.54 5.67 4.37
N THR A 78 -5.78 5.18 5.32
CA THR A 78 -5.25 5.95 6.46
C THR A 78 -3.73 6.02 6.51
N ARG A 79 -3.03 5.05 5.93
CA ARG A 79 -1.56 5.06 5.85
C ARG A 79 -1.06 4.26 4.65
N PHE A 80 -0.05 4.80 3.99
CA PHE A 80 0.72 4.14 2.93
C PHE A 80 2.16 3.99 3.38
N THR A 81 2.68 2.76 3.48
CA THR A 81 4.04 2.48 3.97
C THR A 81 4.84 1.72 2.94
N PHE A 82 6.04 2.21 2.63
CA PHE A 82 7.02 1.57 1.75
C PHE A 82 8.18 1.00 2.58
N TYR A 83 8.49 -0.28 2.37
CA TYR A 83 9.58 -1.01 3.02
C TYR A 83 10.72 -1.26 2.03
N TRP A 84 11.94 -0.93 2.44
CA TRP A 84 13.08 -0.86 1.54
C TRP A 84 14.42 -1.11 2.23
N THR A 85 15.43 -1.46 1.44
CA THR A 85 16.85 -1.32 1.78
C THR A 85 17.49 -0.34 0.82
N ASP A 86 18.18 0.67 1.33
CA ASP A 86 18.78 1.74 0.52
C ASP A 86 20.26 1.91 0.88
N GLY A 87 21.11 1.62 -0.11
CA GLY A 87 22.53 1.94 -0.08
C GLY A 87 22.95 2.87 -1.22
N ALA A 88 22.00 3.49 -1.92
CA ALA A 88 22.26 4.37 -3.06
C ALA A 88 22.40 5.85 -2.63
N THR A 89 22.89 6.66 -3.55
CA THR A 89 22.91 8.14 -3.46
C THR A 89 21.57 8.75 -3.87
N LEU A 90 20.83 8.06 -4.74
CA LEU A 90 19.50 8.46 -5.22
C LEU A 90 18.42 7.72 -4.42
N ASN A 91 17.35 8.44 -4.09
CA ASN A 91 16.22 7.83 -3.39
C ASN A 91 15.30 7.07 -4.34
N GLY A 92 14.82 5.91 -3.89
CA GLY A 92 13.67 5.24 -4.48
C GLY A 92 12.37 5.79 -3.89
N ALA A 93 11.26 5.55 -4.58
CA ALA A 93 9.94 5.98 -4.12
C ALA A 93 8.85 4.99 -4.53
N ALA A 94 7.86 4.83 -3.65
CA ALA A 94 6.60 4.18 -3.97
C ALA A 94 5.48 5.21 -3.86
N SER A 95 4.55 5.20 -4.80
CA SER A 95 3.41 6.11 -4.85
C SER A 95 2.14 5.34 -5.13
N LEU A 96 1.09 5.60 -4.36
CA LEU A 96 -0.23 5.06 -4.59
C LEU A 96 -0.97 5.98 -5.57
N TYR A 97 -1.50 5.38 -6.63
CA TYR A 97 -2.32 6.07 -7.62
C TYR A 97 -3.75 5.56 -7.57
N ARG A 98 -4.68 6.48 -7.89
CA ARG A 98 -5.98 6.14 -8.44
C ARG A 98 -6.02 6.57 -9.91
N ILE A 99 -6.60 5.73 -10.74
CA ILE A 99 -6.82 5.99 -12.16
C ILE A 99 -8.30 5.90 -12.46
N ASN A 100 -8.84 6.96 -13.07
CA ASN A 100 -10.17 6.94 -13.62
C ASN A 100 -10.17 6.04 -14.86
N LEU A 101 -11.27 5.35 -15.13
CA LEU A 101 -11.38 4.44 -16.29
C LEU A 101 -11.29 5.16 -17.65
N ASP A 102 -11.28 6.50 -17.66
CA ASP A 102 -10.94 7.33 -18.82
C ASP A 102 -9.43 7.53 -19.06
N GLY A 103 -8.59 7.03 -18.17
CA GLY A 103 -7.12 7.09 -18.24
C GLY A 103 -6.48 8.24 -17.46
N THR A 104 -7.25 9.10 -16.79
CA THR A 104 -6.69 10.17 -15.95
C THR A 104 -6.23 9.64 -14.59
N GLU A 105 -5.02 10.00 -14.17
CA GLU A 105 -4.41 9.53 -12.93
C GLU A 105 -4.28 10.63 -11.87
N SER A 106 -4.29 10.23 -10.60
CA SER A 106 -4.01 11.12 -9.46
C SER A 106 -3.20 10.38 -8.41
N ILE A 107 -2.13 11.02 -7.94
CA ILE A 107 -1.35 10.54 -6.80
C ILE A 107 -2.20 10.69 -5.54
N MET A 108 -2.32 9.61 -4.78
CA MET A 108 -2.99 9.58 -3.49
C MET A 108 -2.02 9.75 -2.33
N ALA A 109 -0.87 9.09 -2.40
CA ALA A 109 0.14 9.09 -1.35
C ALA A 109 1.52 8.75 -1.94
N SER A 110 2.59 9.17 -1.28
CA SER A 110 3.96 8.83 -1.71
C SER A 110 4.90 8.67 -0.53
N ALA A 111 5.72 7.62 -0.57
CA ALA A 111 6.75 7.35 0.43
C ALA A 111 8.08 7.08 -0.28
N ALA A 112 9.14 7.79 0.14
CA ALA A 112 10.47 7.69 -0.46
C ALA A 112 11.47 7.12 0.53
N THR A 113 12.49 6.46 -0.01
CA THR A 113 13.67 6.10 0.80
C THR A 113 14.36 7.38 1.27
N SER A 114 15.10 7.27 2.38
CA SER A 114 15.78 8.42 2.98
C SER A 114 17.29 8.42 2.77
N GLY A 115 17.82 7.47 1.98
CA GLY A 115 19.24 7.32 1.70
C GLY A 115 20.10 7.03 2.93
N GLY A 116 21.34 6.62 2.66
CA GLY A 116 22.44 6.61 3.64
C GLY A 116 23.83 6.74 3.02
N GLY A 117 23.90 6.86 1.68
CA GLY A 117 25.13 6.90 0.91
C GLY A 117 25.70 5.51 0.59
N PRO A 118 26.71 5.46 -0.29
CA PRO A 118 27.34 4.21 -0.72
C PRO A 118 27.80 3.35 0.47
N GLY A 119 27.35 2.09 0.50
CA GLY A 119 27.79 1.11 1.50
C GLY A 119 27.11 1.20 2.88
N SER A 120 26.13 2.09 3.08
CA SER A 120 25.38 2.16 4.35
C SER A 120 24.22 1.17 4.46
N GLY A 121 23.74 0.64 3.32
CA GLY A 121 22.74 -0.43 3.19
C GLY A 121 21.66 -0.43 4.28
N THR A 122 20.90 0.66 4.40
CA THR A 122 19.95 0.83 5.50
C THR A 122 18.61 0.20 5.16
N THR A 123 18.19 -0.81 5.93
CA THR A 123 16.84 -1.38 5.85
C THR A 123 15.89 -0.59 6.74
N SER A 124 14.84 -0.03 6.17
CA SER A 124 13.87 0.79 6.90
C SER A 124 12.49 0.82 6.21
N SER A 125 11.61 1.66 6.72
CA SER A 125 10.38 2.03 6.05
C SER A 125 10.10 3.53 6.16
N SER A 126 9.32 3.99 5.20
CA SER A 126 8.82 5.37 5.12
C SER A 126 7.31 5.31 4.92
N SER A 127 6.56 6.24 5.52
CA SER A 127 5.10 6.24 5.41
C SER A 127 4.52 7.63 5.17
N ASP A 128 3.40 7.66 4.47
CA ASP A 128 2.54 8.82 4.27
C ASP A 128 1.18 8.55 4.92
N THR A 129 0.70 9.51 5.73
CA THR A 129 -0.61 9.49 6.39
C THR A 129 -1.54 10.60 5.89
N ALA A 130 -1.05 11.49 5.03
CA ALA A 130 -1.80 12.60 4.45
C ALA A 130 -2.39 12.18 3.09
N ILE A 131 -3.30 11.20 3.11
CA ILE A 131 -3.81 10.56 1.90
C ILE A 131 -4.78 11.50 1.15
N SER A 132 -4.44 11.81 -0.10
CA SER A 132 -5.33 12.53 -1.02
C SER A 132 -6.41 11.59 -1.55
N TYR A 133 -7.66 12.07 -1.55
CA TYR A 133 -8.83 11.31 -1.97
C TYR A 133 -8.95 9.94 -1.25
N PRO A 134 -8.92 9.91 0.09
CA PRO A 134 -8.67 8.69 0.86
C PRO A 134 -9.74 7.62 0.71
N THR A 135 -10.95 7.97 0.26
CA THR A 135 -12.05 7.03 0.06
C THR A 135 -11.93 6.29 -1.27
N VAL A 136 -11.96 4.96 -1.19
CA VAL A 136 -11.92 4.05 -2.34
C VAL A 136 -13.27 4.06 -3.05
N ASP A 137 -13.27 4.26 -4.36
CA ASP A 137 -14.44 4.19 -5.23
C ASP A 137 -14.16 3.32 -6.46
N ASN A 138 -14.34 2.01 -6.28
CA ASN A 138 -14.19 1.03 -7.37
C ASN A 138 -15.24 1.16 -8.49
N SER A 139 -16.23 2.06 -8.40
CA SER A 139 -17.20 2.27 -9.49
C SER A 139 -16.65 3.20 -10.58
N GLN A 140 -15.65 4.01 -10.23
CA GLN A 140 -15.06 5.01 -11.13
C GLN A 140 -13.54 4.86 -11.28
N TYR A 141 -12.87 4.26 -10.29
CA TYR A 141 -11.41 4.21 -10.24
C TYR A 141 -10.88 2.79 -10.09
N ALA A 142 -9.70 2.57 -10.67
CA ALA A 142 -8.81 1.47 -10.31
C ALA A 142 -7.61 2.04 -9.53
N TYR A 143 -6.88 1.16 -8.83
CA TYR A 143 -5.78 1.54 -7.96
C TYR A 143 -4.54 0.71 -8.25
N TYR A 144 -3.37 1.34 -8.17
CA TYR A 144 -2.10 0.65 -8.31
C TYR A 144 -1.00 1.41 -7.55
N VAL A 145 0.08 0.70 -7.25
CA VAL A 145 1.31 1.29 -6.74
C VAL A 145 2.29 1.44 -7.89
N TRP A 146 2.80 2.66 -8.07
CA TRP A 146 3.97 2.95 -8.89
C TRP A 146 5.21 2.91 -8.01
N LEU A 147 6.22 2.16 -8.42
CA LEU A 147 7.49 2.04 -7.72
C LEU A 147 8.61 2.49 -8.65
N THR A 148 9.40 3.46 -8.19
CA THR A 148 10.59 3.98 -8.86
C THR A 148 11.83 3.60 -8.06
N LEU A 149 12.71 2.79 -8.63
CA LEU A 149 13.97 2.37 -8.06
C LEU A 149 15.12 2.90 -8.92
N PRO A 150 15.97 3.81 -8.40
CA PRO A 150 17.10 4.30 -9.16
C PRO A 150 18.15 3.20 -9.35
N VAL A 151 18.88 3.30 -10.46
CA VAL A 151 20.15 2.57 -10.62
C VAL A 151 21.28 3.53 -10.30
N ASP A 152 22.14 3.11 -9.38
CA ASP A 152 23.31 3.84 -8.95
C ASP A 152 24.54 2.93 -9.09
N ALA A 153 25.69 3.51 -9.40
CA ALA A 153 26.95 2.79 -9.50
C ALA A 153 27.47 2.36 -8.11
N ASP A 154 27.12 3.14 -7.08
CA ASP A 154 27.69 3.03 -5.74
C ASP A 154 26.79 2.29 -4.74
N GLY A 155 25.61 1.83 -5.18
CA GLY A 155 24.65 1.08 -4.37
C GLY A 155 23.35 0.79 -5.09
N ALA A 156 22.43 0.10 -4.41
CA ALA A 156 21.10 -0.20 -4.94
C ALA A 156 20.02 0.16 -3.93
N VAL A 157 18.85 0.53 -4.46
CA VAL A 157 17.61 0.53 -3.69
C VAL A 157 16.91 -0.79 -3.95
N GLU A 158 16.69 -1.56 -2.88
CA GLU A 158 15.89 -2.77 -2.89
C GLU A 158 14.50 -2.48 -2.32
N ALA A 159 13.45 -2.77 -3.08
CA ALA A 159 12.10 -2.74 -2.55
C ALA A 159 11.72 -4.09 -1.94
N HIS A 160 11.15 -4.06 -0.73
CA HIS A 160 10.60 -5.26 -0.07
C HIS A 160 9.08 -5.35 -0.19
N GLY A 161 8.41 -4.21 -0.34
CA GLY A 161 6.98 -4.16 -0.59
C GLY A 161 6.33 -2.92 0.01
N VAL A 162 5.01 -2.90 -0.05
CA VAL A 162 4.17 -1.82 0.44
C VAL A 162 3.06 -2.37 1.32
N VAL A 163 2.68 -1.62 2.35
CA VAL A 163 1.49 -1.89 3.17
C VAL A 163 0.56 -0.68 3.10
N ILE A 164 -0.71 -0.95 2.80
CA ILE A 164 -1.80 0.03 2.82
C ILE A 164 -2.70 -0.29 3.99
N GLU A 165 -2.86 0.68 4.90
CA GLU A 165 -3.84 0.64 5.98
C GLU A 165 -5.09 1.38 5.57
N TYR A 166 -6.23 0.80 5.92
CA TYR A 166 -7.52 1.39 5.66
C TYR A 166 -8.53 1.03 6.74
N THR A 167 -9.61 1.78 6.80
CA THR A 167 -10.75 1.50 7.67
C THR A 167 -12.00 1.19 6.85
N ILE A 168 -12.87 0.35 7.43
CA ILE A 168 -14.21 0.04 6.92
C ILE A 168 -15.20 0.24 8.07
N ASP A 169 -16.29 0.94 7.79
CA ASP A 169 -17.37 1.29 8.72
C ASP A 169 -18.74 0.67 8.33
N ARG A 170 -18.73 -0.31 7.43
CA ARG A 170 -19.92 -1.08 7.03
C ARG A 170 -19.58 -2.56 6.77
N PRO A 171 -20.52 -3.50 7.03
CA PRO A 171 -20.32 -4.91 6.69
C PRO A 171 -20.18 -5.08 5.18
N TYR A 172 -19.38 -6.08 4.79
CA TYR A 172 -19.20 -6.56 3.42
C TYR A 172 -19.79 -7.96 3.27
#